data_AF-A0A392Q4T5-F1
#
_entry.id   AF-A0A392Q4T5-F1
#
_cell.length_a   1.000
_cell.length_b   1.000
_cell.length_c   1.000
_cell.angle_alpha   90.00
_cell.angle_beta   90.00
_cell.angle_gamma   90.00
#
_symmetry.space_group_name_H-M   'P 1'
#
loop_
_entity.id
_entity.type
_entity.pdbx_description
1 polymer ?
#
loop_
_entity_poly.entity_id
_entity_poly.type
_entity_poly.pdbx_seq_one_letter_code
_entity_poly.pdbx_strand_id
1 'polypeptide(L)'
;GGNDWFGPGSRIIITTRDKGLIIGYEAVLDISCFFKGKRIEYVEEILAEFSATSNIEELVNKSLLTVEHGYLNMHDIIQDMGREVVRQEAPNPAKRSRLWFHQDVIDVLSAGDSGSDSIQGIMLDPSQHIKVVDWNGTAFEKMNRLRIL
;
A
#
# COMPACT_ATOMS: atom_id res chain seq x y z
N GLY A 1 -8.45 -9.75 14.65
CA GLY A 1 -8.46 -11.13 14.13
C GLY A 1 -7.03 -11.50 13.79
N GLY A 2 -6.68 -12.79 13.78
CA GLY A 2 -5.35 -13.22 13.31
C GLY A 2 -5.22 -12.93 11.81
N ASN A 3 -4.13 -12.26 11.42
CA ASN A 3 -3.94 -11.65 10.08
C ASN A 3 -3.33 -12.60 9.03
N ASP A 4 -3.43 -13.92 9.20
CA ASP A 4 -2.71 -14.88 8.34
C ASP A 4 -3.64 -15.63 7.38
N TRP A 5 -4.41 -14.89 6.58
CA TRP A 5 -5.23 -15.47 5.51
C TRP A 5 -4.38 -16.15 4.42
N PHE A 6 -3.11 -15.77 4.30
CA PHE A 6 -2.21 -16.22 3.23
C PHE A 6 -0.90 -16.78 3.81
N GLY A 7 -0.84 -18.11 3.98
CA GLY A 7 0.35 -18.82 4.44
C GLY A 7 1.31 -19.24 3.31
N PRO A 8 2.45 -19.88 3.65
CA PRO A 8 3.37 -20.45 2.67
C PRO A 8 2.66 -21.39 1.69
N GLY A 9 2.82 -21.16 0.38
CA GLY A 9 2.20 -21.96 -0.68
C GLY A 9 0.84 -21.42 -1.17
N SER A 10 0.27 -20.40 -0.53
CA SER A 10 -0.91 -19.70 -1.05
C SER A 10 -0.63 -19.07 -2.42
N ARG A 11 -1.60 -19.16 -3.33
CA ARG A 11 -1.54 -18.51 -4.64
C ARG A 11 -2.72 -17.55 -4.76
N ILE A 12 -2.42 -16.28 -5.04
CA ILE A 12 -3.45 -15.28 -5.37
C ILE A 12 -3.60 -15.30 -6.89
N ILE A 13 -4.79 -15.64 -7.37
CA ILE A 13 -5.13 -15.61 -8.79
C ILE A 13 -6.22 -14.56 -8.98
N ILE A 14 -5.84 -13.37 -9.41
CA ILE A 14 -6.78 -12.32 -9.82
C ILE A 14 -7.04 -12.51 -11.31
N THR A 15 -8.27 -12.86 -11.66
CA THR A 15 -8.70 -12.91 -13.07
C THR A 15 -9.80 -11.90 -13.28
N THR A 16 -9.70 -11.14 -14.36
CA THR A 16 -10.74 -10.21 -14.79
C THR A 16 -10.75 -10.12 -16.30
N ARG A 17 -11.94 -10.03 -16.88
CA ARG A 17 -12.11 -9.65 -18.31
C ARG A 17 -12.25 -8.14 -18.48
N ASP A 18 -12.33 -7.42 -17.36
CA ASP A 18 -12.56 -6.00 -17.30
C ASP A 18 -11.22 -5.27 -17.24
N LYS A 19 -10.90 -4.54 -18.31
CA LYS A 19 -9.67 -3.75 -18.42
C LYS A 19 -9.61 -2.62 -17.40
N GLY A 20 -10.75 -2.10 -16.96
CA GLY A 20 -10.81 -1.06 -15.95
C GLY A 20 -10.35 -1.54 -14.57
N LEU A 21 -10.48 -2.84 -14.26
CA LEU A 21 -9.85 -3.42 -13.06
C LEU A 21 -8.32 -3.51 -13.15
N ILE A 22 -7.78 -3.72 -14.35
CA ILE A 22 -6.33 -3.71 -14.58
C ILE A 22 -5.79 -2.28 -14.43
N ILE A 23 -6.57 -1.30 -14.89
CA ILE A 23 -6.30 0.14 -14.78
C ILE A 23 -6.33 0.60 -13.31
N GLY A 24 -7.30 0.12 -12.52
CA GLY A 24 -7.42 0.43 -11.09
C GLY A 24 -6.51 -0.38 -10.15
N TYR A 25 -5.64 -1.24 -10.67
CA TYR A 25 -4.80 -2.14 -9.86
C TYR A 25 -3.89 -1.38 -8.87
N GLU A 26 -3.20 -0.34 -9.34
CA GLU A 26 -2.32 0.48 -8.50
C GLU A 26 -3.09 1.16 -7.35
N ALA A 27 -4.30 1.66 -7.64
CA ALA A 27 -5.17 2.27 -6.63
C ALA A 27 -5.59 1.25 -5.56
N VAL A 28 -5.91 0.00 -5.94
CA VAL A 28 -6.23 -1.06 -4.98
C VAL A 28 -5.04 -1.33 -4.05
N LEU A 29 -3.82 -1.41 -4.58
CA LEU A 29 -2.62 -1.61 -3.76
C LEU A 29 -2.37 -0.44 -2.82
N ASP A 30 -2.45 0.81 -3.32
CA ASP A 30 -2.31 2.03 -2.52
C ASP A 30 -3.34 2.06 -1.38
N ILE A 31 -4.62 1.78 -1.69
CA ILE A 31 -5.70 1.81 -0.71
C ILE A 31 -5.54 0.69 0.33
N SER A 32 -5.18 -0.52 -0.09
CA SER A 32 -4.98 -1.66 0.81
C SER A 32 -3.86 -1.39 1.83
N CYS A 33 -2.80 -0.70 1.39
CA CYS A 33 -1.65 -0.38 2.22
C CYS A 33 -1.90 0.83 3.13
N PHE A 34 -2.47 1.91 2.60
CA PHE A 34 -2.40 3.24 3.23
C PHE A 34 -3.75 3.90 3.53
N PHE A 35 -4.78 3.67 2.71
CA PHE A 35 -5.96 4.56 2.68
C PHE A 35 -7.27 3.99 3.24
N LYS A 36 -7.30 2.73 3.70
CA LYS A 36 -8.49 2.22 4.41
C LYS A 36 -8.79 3.09 5.63
N GLY A 37 -10.04 3.52 5.75
CA GLY A 37 -10.54 4.37 6.84
C GLY A 37 -10.16 5.85 6.70
N LYS A 38 -9.62 6.29 5.56
CA LYS A 38 -9.33 7.70 5.28
C LYS A 38 -10.52 8.38 4.58
N ARG A 39 -10.58 9.71 4.67
CA ARG A 39 -11.60 10.51 3.97
C ARG A 39 -11.43 10.37 2.46
N ILE A 40 -12.52 10.14 1.74
CA ILE A 40 -12.47 9.92 0.28
C ILE A 40 -11.85 11.11 -0.47
N GLU A 41 -12.20 12.35 -0.08
CA GLU A 41 -11.67 13.58 -0.68
C GLU A 41 -10.13 13.62 -0.64
N TYR A 42 -9.54 13.20 0.49
CA TYR A 42 -8.08 13.12 0.66
C TYR A 42 -7.47 12.01 -0.19
N VAL A 43 -8.14 10.86 -0.30
CA VAL A 43 -7.65 9.74 -1.12
C VAL A 43 -7.69 10.11 -2.61
N GLU A 44 -8.76 10.75 -3.07
CA GLU A 44 -8.90 11.21 -4.45
C GLU A 44 -7.84 12.24 -4.82
N GLU A 45 -7.54 13.20 -3.93
CA GLU A 45 -6.50 14.20 -4.12
C GLU A 45 -5.12 13.55 -4.35
N ILE A 46 -4.72 12.64 -3.46
CA ILE A 46 -3.41 11.96 -3.56
C ILE A 46 -3.36 11.03 -4.77
N LEU A 47 -4.43 10.27 -5.05
CA LEU A 47 -4.43 9.35 -6.18
C LEU A 47 -4.48 10.08 -7.53
N ALA A 48 -5.13 11.25 -7.64
CA ALA A 48 -5.16 12.03 -8.88
C ALA A 48 -3.77 12.53 -9.31
N GLU A 49 -2.87 12.79 -8.36
CA GLU A 49 -1.52 13.29 -8.65
C GLU A 49 -0.61 12.20 -9.23
N PHE A 50 -0.81 10.93 -8.86
CA PHE A 50 0.15 9.87 -9.18
C PHE A 50 -0.44 8.63 -9.86
N SER A 51 -1.76 8.48 -9.83
CA SER A 51 -2.48 7.37 -10.43
C SER A 51 -3.43 7.93 -11.48
N ALA A 52 -2.92 8.07 -12.71
CA ALA A 52 -3.70 8.52 -13.88
C ALA A 52 -4.93 7.63 -14.20
N THR A 53 -5.17 6.59 -13.39
CA THR A 53 -6.10 5.50 -13.60
C THR A 53 -7.00 5.22 -12.39
N SER A 54 -6.95 6.04 -11.34
CA SER A 54 -7.73 5.80 -10.10
C SER A 54 -9.21 6.13 -10.29
N ASN A 55 -9.99 5.18 -10.81
CA ASN A 55 -11.45 5.27 -10.83
C ASN A 55 -12.02 4.61 -9.56
N ILE A 56 -12.05 5.34 -8.44
CA ILE A 56 -12.61 4.85 -7.17
C ILE A 56 -14.08 4.46 -7.35
N GLU A 57 -14.85 5.24 -8.13
CA GLU A 57 -16.25 4.95 -8.43
C GLU A 57 -16.42 3.56 -9.06
N GLU A 58 -15.55 3.20 -10.00
CA GLU A 58 -15.57 1.88 -10.63
C GLU A 58 -15.23 0.74 -9.66
N LEU A 59 -14.28 0.96 -8.74
CA LEU A 59 -13.95 -0.01 -7.70
C LEU A 59 -15.11 -0.18 -6.69
N VAL A 60 -15.85 0.89 -6.40
CA VAL A 60 -17.09 0.85 -5.60
C VAL A 60 -18.20 0.09 -6.33
N ASN A 61 -18.43 0.39 -7.61
CA ASN A 61 -19.41 -0.31 -8.45
C ASN A 61 -19.12 -1.82 -8.54
N LYS A 62 -17.86 -2.22 -8.40
CA LYS A 62 -17.41 -3.62 -8.37
C LYS A 62 -17.34 -4.23 -6.97
N SER A 63 -17.82 -3.51 -5.95
CA SER A 63 -17.82 -3.95 -4.54
C SER A 63 -16.43 -4.27 -3.98
N LEU A 64 -15.37 -3.73 -4.57
CA LEU A 64 -14.01 -3.86 -4.03
C LEU A 64 -13.73 -2.83 -2.94
N LEU A 65 -14.42 -1.69 -3.03
CA LEU A 65 -14.39 -0.60 -2.07
C LEU A 65 -15.81 -0.25 -1.64
N THR A 66 -15.93 0.34 -0.47
CA THR A 66 -17.17 0.98 -0.02
C THR A 66 -16.86 2.38 0.49
N VAL A 67 -17.86 3.27 0.44
CA VAL A 67 -17.75 4.61 0.99
C VAL A 67 -18.87 4.79 2.02
N GLU A 68 -18.49 4.92 3.28
CA GLU A 68 -19.42 5.05 4.39
C GLU A 68 -19.14 6.35 5.12
N HIS A 69 -20.15 7.23 5.19
CA HIS A 69 -20.04 8.54 5.84
C HIS A 69 -18.84 9.40 5.36
N GLY A 70 -18.49 9.28 4.07
CA GLY A 70 -17.35 10.01 3.47
C GLY A 70 -15.98 9.37 3.74
N TYR A 71 -15.94 8.19 4.35
CA TYR A 71 -14.72 7.43 4.58
C TYR A 71 -14.63 6.23 3.63
N LEU A 72 -13.48 6.08 3.02
CA LEU A 72 -13.17 4.96 2.14
C LEU A 72 -12.91 3.71 2.98
N ASN A 73 -13.55 2.61 2.62
CA ASN A 73 -13.40 1.33 3.29
C ASN A 73 -13.14 0.22 2.27
N MET A 74 -12.53 -0.86 2.75
CA MET A 74 -12.17 -2.03 1.97
C MET A 74 -12.35 -3.23 2.88
N HIS A 75 -13.01 -4.28 2.38
CA HIS A 75 -13.20 -5.50 3.14
C HIS A 75 -11.84 -6.09 3.54
N ASP A 76 -11.71 -6.59 4.78
CA ASP A 76 -10.44 -7.07 5.36
C ASP A 76 -9.72 -8.06 4.44
N ILE A 77 -10.47 -8.97 3.82
CA ILE A 77 -9.96 -9.95 2.84
C ILE A 77 -9.30 -9.30 1.63
N ILE A 78 -9.93 -8.25 1.08
CA ILE A 78 -9.43 -7.55 -0.12
C ILE A 78 -8.19 -6.76 0.28
N GLN A 79 -8.19 -6.16 1.46
CA GLN A 79 -7.03 -5.49 2.02
C GLN A 79 -5.86 -6.46 2.23
N ASP A 80 -6.11 -7.61 2.85
CA ASP A 80 -5.10 -8.63 3.09
C ASP A 80 -4.58 -9.20 1.77
N MET A 81 -5.44 -9.38 0.77
CA MET A 81 -5.03 -9.79 -0.58
C MET A 81 -4.11 -8.74 -1.23
N GLY A 82 -4.48 -7.45 -1.19
CA GLY A 82 -3.64 -6.38 -1.76
C GLY A 82 -2.28 -6.30 -1.08
N ARG A 83 -2.24 -6.40 0.25
CA ARG A 83 -1.00 -6.44 1.04
C ARG A 83 -0.15 -7.67 0.74
N GLU A 84 -0.79 -8.84 0.58
CA GLU A 84 -0.10 -10.07 0.22
C GLU A 84 0.51 -9.99 -1.18
N VAL A 85 -0.19 -9.37 -2.14
CA VAL A 85 0.36 -9.10 -3.48
C VAL A 85 1.66 -8.30 -3.37
N VAL A 86 1.68 -7.22 -2.58
CA VAL A 86 2.92 -6.45 -2.36
C VAL A 86 3.99 -7.28 -1.65
N ARG A 87 3.61 -8.09 -0.65
CA ARG A 87 4.56 -8.96 0.07
C ARG A 87 5.22 -9.98 -0.87
N GLN A 88 4.50 -10.47 -1.87
CA GLN A 88 5.01 -11.44 -2.85
C GLN A 88 5.93 -10.83 -3.91
N GLU A 89 5.99 -9.50 -4.06
CA GLU A 89 6.93 -8.85 -5.00
C GLU A 89 8.39 -9.20 -4.68
N ALA A 90 8.74 -9.23 -3.39
CA ALA A 90 10.07 -9.61 -2.95
C ALA A 90 10.09 -10.10 -1.48
N PRO A 91 10.93 -11.10 -1.15
CA PRO A 91 11.16 -11.50 0.23
C PRO A 91 11.69 -10.35 1.09
N ASN A 92 12.61 -9.54 0.55
CA ASN A 92 13.18 -8.38 1.23
C ASN A 92 12.24 -7.17 1.10
N PRO A 93 11.76 -6.58 2.22
CA PRO A 93 10.91 -5.38 2.19
C PRO A 93 11.50 -4.20 1.40
N ALA A 94 12.82 -3.99 1.43
CA ALA A 94 13.49 -2.90 0.70
C ALA A 94 13.31 -2.95 -0.83
N LYS A 95 12.85 -4.10 -1.36
CA LYS A 95 12.63 -4.36 -2.79
C LYS A 95 11.14 -4.41 -3.16
N ARG A 96 10.24 -4.11 -2.23
CA ARG A 96 8.80 -4.03 -2.48
C ARG A 96 8.41 -2.63 -2.92
N SER A 97 7.22 -2.50 -3.48
CA SER A 97 6.64 -1.25 -3.95
C SER A 97 6.02 -0.44 -2.81
N ARG A 98 5.50 -1.10 -1.78
CA ARG A 98 4.81 -0.45 -0.66
C ARG A 98 5.27 -1.03 0.67
N LEU A 99 5.44 -0.17 1.66
CA LEU A 99 5.77 -0.52 3.04
C LEU A 99 4.68 -0.01 3.98
N TRP A 100 3.82 -0.89 4.48
CA TRP A 100 2.74 -0.55 5.41
C TRP A 100 2.95 -1.13 6.81
N PHE A 101 3.80 -2.15 6.94
CA PHE A 101 4.08 -2.79 8.22
C PHE A 101 5.19 -2.02 8.95
N HIS A 102 4.89 -1.55 10.15
CA HIS A 102 5.77 -0.65 10.91
C HIS A 102 7.20 -1.20 11.09
N GLN A 103 7.34 -2.51 11.34
CA GLN A 103 8.66 -3.13 11.51
C GLN A 103 9.46 -3.11 10.20
N ASP A 104 8.81 -3.40 9.06
CA ASP A 104 9.46 -3.36 7.75
C ASP A 104 9.93 -1.93 7.42
N VAL A 105 9.14 -0.91 7.78
CA VAL A 105 9.51 0.50 7.60
C VAL A 105 10.75 0.84 8.43
N ILE A 106 10.78 0.47 9.72
CA ILE A 106 11.94 0.70 10.59
C ILE A 106 13.17 -0.01 10.03
N ASP A 107 13.05 -1.28 9.65
CA ASP A 107 14.18 -2.08 9.19
C ASP A 107 14.78 -1.50 7.89
N VAL A 108 13.93 -1.06 6.96
CA VAL A 108 14.37 -0.44 5.70
C VAL A 108 15.00 0.93 5.93
N LEU A 109 14.43 1.77 6.80
CA LEU A 109 14.93 3.14 7.02
C LEU A 109 16.12 3.21 7.98
N SER A 110 16.31 2.20 8.84
CA SER A 110 17.45 2.12 9.77
C SER A 110 18.68 1.43 9.16
N ALA A 111 18.50 0.69 8.07
CA ALA A 111 19.59 0.02 7.38
C ALA A 111 20.44 1.02 6.57
N GLY A 112 21.77 0.84 6.55
CA GLY A 112 22.68 1.64 5.72
C GLY A 112 22.54 1.40 4.20
N ASP A 113 21.68 0.46 3.78
CA ASP A 113 21.30 0.22 2.39
C ASP A 113 19.83 0.62 2.18
N SER A 114 19.56 1.89 2.45
CA SER A 114 18.25 2.52 2.52
C SER A 114 17.46 2.36 1.22
N GLY A 115 16.45 1.48 1.22
CA GLY A 115 15.46 1.30 0.16
C GLY A 115 15.99 1.02 -1.25
N SER A 116 15.07 0.86 -2.19
CA SER A 116 15.40 0.82 -3.62
C SER A 116 14.36 1.56 -4.44
N ASP A 117 14.66 1.80 -5.72
CA ASP A 117 13.75 2.45 -6.67
C ASP A 117 12.46 1.65 -6.92
N SER A 118 12.29 0.47 -6.32
CA SER A 118 11.00 -0.22 -6.30
C SER A 118 9.98 0.50 -5.42
N ILE A 119 10.43 1.11 -4.32
CA ILE A 119 9.56 1.70 -3.30
C ILE A 119 8.85 2.93 -3.86
N GLN A 120 7.53 2.87 -3.82
CA GLN A 120 6.60 3.93 -4.25
C GLN A 120 5.79 4.51 -3.09
N GLY A 121 5.59 3.75 -2.01
CA GLY A 121 4.80 4.21 -0.87
C GLY A 121 5.30 3.70 0.46
N ILE A 122 5.29 4.55 1.49
CA ILE A 122 5.66 4.21 2.86
C ILE A 122 4.55 4.73 3.80
N MET A 123 4.11 3.89 4.73
CA MET A 123 3.19 4.28 5.81
C MET A 123 4.02 4.71 7.02
N LEU A 124 4.10 6.01 7.28
CA LEU A 124 4.63 6.50 8.54
C LEU A 124 3.53 6.53 9.59
N ASP A 125 3.26 5.38 10.22
CA ASP A 125 2.35 5.33 11.36
C ASP A 125 3.07 5.87 12.61
N PRO A 126 2.58 6.95 13.25
CA PRO A 126 3.07 7.36 14.57
C PRO A 126 2.60 6.35 15.62
N SER A 127 3.33 5.24 15.75
CA SER A 127 3.08 4.30 16.84
C SER A 127 3.30 5.00 18.19
N GLN A 128 2.46 4.70 19.18
CA GLN A 128 2.50 5.28 20.55
C GLN A 128 3.80 4.94 21.32
N HIS A 129 4.70 4.20 20.70
CA HIS A 129 6.02 3.85 21.22
C HIS A 129 7.07 4.47 20.30
N ILE A 130 7.23 5.79 20.42
CA ILE A 130 8.23 6.57 19.68
C ILE A 130 9.62 6.06 20.07
N LYS A 131 10.14 5.07 19.34
CA LYS A 131 11.57 5.06 19.04
C LYS A 131 11.76 6.19 18.05
N VAL A 132 12.36 7.29 18.51
CA VAL A 132 12.95 8.26 17.60
C VAL A 132 14.07 7.50 16.91
N VAL A 133 13.76 6.92 15.75
CA VAL A 133 14.78 6.36 14.89
C VAL A 133 15.37 7.56 14.17
N ASP A 134 16.60 7.91 14.52
CA ASP A 134 17.37 8.89 13.74
C ASP A 134 17.63 8.28 12.36
N TRP A 135 16.74 8.56 11.42
CA TRP A 135 16.99 8.26 10.02
C TRP A 135 18.12 9.17 9.57
N ASN A 136 19.16 8.59 8.98
CA ASN A 136 20.15 9.42 8.31
C ASN A 136 19.44 10.17 7.16
N GLY A 137 19.84 11.41 6.87
CA GLY A 137 19.23 12.21 5.80
C GLY A 137 19.32 11.55 4.40
N THR A 138 20.08 10.46 4.28
CA THR A 138 20.29 9.68 3.06
C THR A 138 19.29 8.52 2.90
N ALA A 139 18.34 8.33 3.83
CA ALA A 139 17.46 7.17 3.86
C ALA A 139 16.51 7.07 2.64
N PHE A 140 16.24 8.19 1.97
CA PHE A 140 15.33 8.25 0.82
C PHE A 140 16.05 8.42 -0.52
N GLU A 141 17.38 8.58 -0.53
CA GLU A 141 18.15 8.91 -1.74
C GLU A 141 18.04 7.85 -2.85
N LYS A 142 17.80 6.58 -2.48
CA LYS A 142 17.66 5.47 -3.44
C LYS A 142 16.20 5.14 -3.79
N MET A 143 15.24 5.95 -3.35
CA MET A 143 13.80 5.70 -3.55
C MET A 143 13.22 6.69 -4.56
N ASN A 144 13.76 6.72 -5.78
CA ASN A 144 13.41 7.75 -6.78
C ASN A 144 11.96 7.64 -7.31
N ARG A 145 11.22 6.59 -6.93
CA ARG A 145 9.81 6.40 -7.29
C ARG A 145 8.84 6.64 -6.14
N LEU A 146 9.35 7.07 -4.97
CA LEU A 146 8.52 7.35 -3.80
C LEU A 146 7.54 8.48 -4.11
N ARG A 147 6.25 8.21 -3.91
CA ARG A 147 5.13 9.13 -4.16
C ARG A 147 4.15 9.26 -3.00
N ILE A 148 4.14 8.30 -2.08
CA ILE A 148 3.26 8.31 -0.88
C ILE A 148 4.14 8.15 0.36
N LEU A 149 4.00 9.05 1.34
CA LEU A 149 4.75 9.04 2.61
C LEU A 149 3.86 9.43 3.79
#